data_AF-A0AAU6LAG3-F1
#
_entry.id   AF-A0AAU6LAG3-F1
#
_cell.length_a   1.000
_cell.length_b   1.000
_cell.length_c   1.000
_cell.angle_alpha   90.00
_cell.angle_beta   90.00
_cell.angle_gamma   90.00
#
_symmetry.space_group_name_H-M   'P 1'
#
loop_
_entity.id
_entity.type
_entity.pdbx_description
1 polymer ?
#
loop_
_entity_poly.entity_id
_entity_poly.type
_entity_poly.pdbx_seq_one_letter_code
_entity_poly.pdbx_strand_id
1 'polypeptide(L)'
;MSQPPRASGPSGPAQPVGDAKVTAADGALLEAARAGSDARVPDDGSVIVIHREPAGDAGELAWMPDDGNYCLAVVRDARASTTCNPLPKSWARIGIRLVTEGVTYHAGPTVYFAVVDGGHAPYAYVGRGPQSPGTGPVRDATAVFASGRTLSLLTYERPTRQLSPGDREICSADNAVCFPALDVYVPGSP
;
A
#
# COMPACT_ATOMS: atom_id res chain seq x y z
N MET A 1 -10.00 -32.37 28.18
CA MET A 1 -9.31 -32.56 26.89
C MET A 1 -9.78 -31.45 25.97
N SER A 2 -9.01 -30.37 25.86
CA SER A 2 -9.35 -29.24 24.97
C SER A 2 -8.84 -29.57 23.58
N GLN A 3 -9.71 -29.55 22.58
CA GLN A 3 -9.31 -29.68 21.18
C GLN A 3 -8.27 -28.59 20.84
N PRO A 4 -7.23 -28.92 20.05
CA PRO A 4 -6.37 -27.89 19.49
C PRO A 4 -7.21 -26.99 18.58
N PRO A 5 -6.96 -25.67 18.54
CA PRO A 5 -7.67 -24.78 17.64
C PRO A 5 -7.48 -25.29 16.21
N ARG A 6 -8.59 -25.45 15.48
CA ARG A 6 -8.57 -25.76 14.04
C ARG A 6 -7.66 -24.76 13.36
N ALA A 7 -6.70 -25.27 12.58
CA ALA A 7 -5.89 -24.45 11.70
C ALA A 7 -6.82 -23.54 10.89
N SER A 8 -6.60 -22.24 11.00
CA SER A 8 -7.24 -21.21 10.18
C SER A 8 -7.08 -21.65 8.73
N GLY A 9 -8.19 -21.77 8.00
CA GLY A 9 -8.11 -21.98 6.55
C GLY A 9 -7.29 -20.88 5.89
N PRO A 10 -6.83 -21.07 4.63
CA PRO A 10 -6.14 -20.01 3.90
C PRO A 10 -6.99 -18.74 3.98
N SER A 11 -6.38 -17.63 4.39
CA SER A 11 -7.07 -16.34 4.61
C SER A 11 -7.82 -15.83 3.39
N GLY A 12 -7.50 -16.38 2.21
CA GLY A 12 -8.02 -15.97 0.92
C GLY A 12 -7.46 -14.61 0.52
N PRO A 13 -7.80 -14.14 -0.68
CA PRO A 13 -7.42 -12.81 -1.12
C PRO A 13 -8.09 -11.73 -0.26
N ALA A 14 -7.39 -10.62 -0.06
CA ALA A 14 -8.00 -9.43 0.50
C ALA A 14 -8.95 -8.80 -0.51
N GLN A 15 -10.12 -8.37 -0.06
CA GLN A 15 -11.11 -7.68 -0.89
C GLN A 15 -11.10 -6.17 -0.60
N PRO A 16 -11.21 -5.32 -1.63
CA PRO A 16 -11.28 -3.87 -1.46
C PRO A 16 -12.60 -3.43 -0.80
N VAL A 17 -12.53 -2.37 -0.01
CA VAL A 17 -13.68 -1.75 0.66
C VAL A 17 -13.91 -0.33 0.12
N GLY A 18 -15.17 0.07 0.01
CA GLY A 18 -15.56 1.43 -0.37
C GLY A 18 -14.96 1.87 -1.71
N ASP A 19 -14.31 3.03 -1.70
CA ASP A 19 -13.73 3.67 -2.89
C ASP A 19 -12.50 2.94 -3.45
N ALA A 20 -11.96 1.98 -2.70
CA ALA A 20 -10.86 1.14 -3.17
C ALA A 20 -11.29 0.08 -4.19
N LYS A 21 -12.60 -0.11 -4.37
CA LYS A 21 -13.15 -1.07 -5.35
C LYS A 21 -12.85 -0.61 -6.77
N VAL A 22 -12.53 -1.56 -7.63
CA VAL A 22 -12.47 -1.34 -9.08
C VAL A 22 -13.83 -0.86 -9.59
N THR A 23 -13.78 0.11 -10.50
CA THR A 23 -14.92 0.67 -11.22
C THR A 23 -14.67 0.60 -12.72
N ALA A 24 -15.70 0.89 -13.53
CA ALA A 24 -15.56 0.94 -14.98
C ALA A 24 -14.53 2.00 -15.46
N ALA A 25 -14.24 3.03 -14.65
CA ALA A 25 -13.25 4.04 -14.97
C ALA A 25 -11.80 3.51 -14.90
N ASP A 26 -11.57 2.40 -14.22
CA ASP A 26 -10.24 1.85 -13.96
C ASP A 26 -9.71 0.96 -15.11
N GLY A 27 -10.46 0.84 -16.21
CA GLY A 27 -10.13 -0.07 -17.31
C GLY A 27 -8.73 0.14 -17.88
N ALA A 28 -8.37 1.39 -18.22
CA ALA A 28 -7.04 1.69 -18.76
C ALA A 28 -5.92 1.41 -17.75
N LEU A 29 -6.16 1.73 -16.47
CA LEU A 29 -5.24 1.48 -15.37
C LEU A 29 -4.98 -0.03 -15.17
N LEU A 30 -6.04 -0.84 -15.21
CA LEU A 30 -5.95 -2.30 -15.07
C LEU A 30 -5.29 -2.95 -16.28
N GLU A 31 -5.58 -2.50 -17.49
CA GLU A 31 -4.92 -3.02 -18.70
C GLU A 31 -3.41 -2.72 -18.66
N ALA A 32 -3.01 -1.52 -18.27
CA ALA A 32 -1.59 -1.19 -18.08
C ALA A 32 -0.93 -2.06 -16.99
N ALA A 33 -1.61 -2.27 -15.87
CA ALA A 33 -1.13 -3.16 -14.79
C ALA A 33 -0.96 -4.60 -15.26
N ARG A 34 -1.92 -5.14 -16.02
CA ARG A 34 -1.88 -6.51 -16.56
C ARG A 34 -0.81 -6.69 -17.63
N ALA A 35 -0.62 -5.68 -18.49
CA ALA A 35 0.36 -5.73 -19.55
C ALA A 35 1.80 -5.59 -19.04
N GLY A 36 2.02 -4.81 -17.97
CA GLY A 36 3.34 -4.52 -17.42
C GLY A 36 3.77 -5.35 -16.22
N SER A 37 2.92 -6.27 -15.73
CA SER A 37 3.23 -7.09 -14.56
C SER A 37 3.70 -8.49 -14.95
N ASP A 38 4.88 -8.88 -14.47
CA ASP A 38 5.34 -10.27 -14.53
C ASP A 38 4.52 -11.20 -13.60
N ALA A 39 3.93 -10.63 -12.54
CA ALA A 39 3.03 -11.33 -11.64
C ALA A 39 1.61 -11.31 -12.18
N ARG A 40 0.85 -12.38 -11.94
CA ARG A 40 -0.57 -12.43 -12.32
C ARG A 40 -1.37 -11.41 -11.51
N VAL A 41 -1.88 -10.38 -12.18
CA VAL A 41 -2.92 -9.50 -11.62
C VAL A 41 -4.22 -10.31 -11.47
N PRO A 42 -4.87 -10.31 -10.30
CA PRO A 42 -6.07 -11.09 -10.08
C PRO A 42 -7.30 -10.46 -10.75
N ASP A 43 -8.47 -11.05 -10.53
CA ASP A 43 -9.74 -10.44 -10.91
C ASP A 43 -9.99 -9.10 -10.20
N ASP A 44 -10.88 -8.30 -10.79
CA ASP A 44 -11.24 -6.96 -10.31
C ASP A 44 -11.77 -6.97 -8.85
N GLY A 45 -12.33 -8.10 -8.39
CA GLY A 45 -12.83 -8.25 -7.03
C GLY A 45 -11.74 -8.38 -5.97
N SER A 46 -10.49 -8.61 -6.39
CA SER A 46 -9.32 -8.79 -5.53
C SER A 46 -8.26 -7.70 -5.74
N VAL A 47 -8.46 -6.81 -6.70
CA VAL A 47 -7.62 -5.63 -6.93
C VAL A 47 -8.10 -4.47 -6.06
N ILE A 48 -7.15 -3.82 -5.40
CA ILE A 48 -7.38 -2.71 -4.48
C ILE A 48 -6.80 -1.46 -5.13
N VAL A 49 -7.67 -0.51 -5.49
CA VAL A 49 -7.26 0.78 -6.05
C VAL A 49 -6.91 1.72 -4.90
N ILE A 50 -5.63 2.10 -4.80
CA ILE A 50 -5.14 3.01 -3.76
C ILE A 50 -5.29 4.46 -4.20
N HIS A 51 -4.97 4.76 -5.45
CA HIS A 51 -5.11 6.11 -6.00
C HIS A 51 -5.35 6.09 -7.51
N ARG A 52 -6.07 7.11 -7.97
CA ARG A 52 -6.48 7.34 -9.35
C ARG A 52 -6.06 8.75 -9.75
N GLU A 53 -5.28 8.86 -10.82
CA GLU A 53 -5.07 10.16 -11.43
C GLU A 53 -6.31 10.58 -12.25
N PRO A 54 -6.62 11.89 -12.33
CA PRO A 54 -7.80 12.38 -13.04
C PRO A 54 -7.89 11.96 -14.52
N ALA A 55 -6.75 11.73 -15.17
CA ALA A 55 -6.68 11.29 -16.56
C ALA A 55 -7.06 9.80 -16.75
N GLY A 56 -7.05 9.00 -15.68
CA GLY A 56 -7.49 7.59 -15.68
C GLY A 56 -6.46 6.58 -16.21
N ASP A 57 -5.28 7.03 -16.64
CA ASP A 57 -4.19 6.21 -17.19
C ASP A 57 -2.99 6.06 -16.24
N ALA A 58 -3.08 6.65 -15.05
CA ALA A 58 -2.08 6.61 -14.00
C ALA A 58 -2.72 6.42 -12.62
N GLY A 59 -2.00 5.77 -11.72
CA GLY A 59 -2.48 5.47 -10.37
C GLY A 59 -1.70 4.35 -9.71
N GLU A 60 -2.23 3.87 -8.59
CA GLU A 60 -1.61 2.89 -7.72
C GLU A 60 -2.63 1.81 -7.39
N LEU A 61 -2.22 0.57 -7.62
CA LEU A 61 -3.00 -0.62 -7.35
C LEU A 61 -2.21 -1.53 -6.42
N ALA A 62 -2.92 -2.28 -5.60
CA ALA A 62 -2.35 -3.38 -4.86
C ALA A 62 -3.27 -4.60 -4.89
N TRP A 63 -2.71 -5.76 -4.59
CA TRP A 63 -3.49 -6.95 -4.29
C TRP A 63 -2.74 -7.81 -3.29
N MET A 64 -3.49 -8.54 -2.48
CA MET A 64 -2.95 -9.47 -1.49
C MET A 64 -3.63 -10.82 -1.70
N PRO A 65 -2.97 -11.80 -2.34
CA PRO A 65 -3.59 -13.10 -2.63
C PRO A 65 -3.87 -13.92 -1.36
N ASP A 66 -3.12 -13.62 -0.30
CA ASP A 66 -3.29 -14.14 1.05
C ASP A 66 -2.75 -13.12 2.05
N ASP A 67 -2.79 -13.47 3.34
CA ASP A 67 -2.43 -12.59 4.43
C ASP A 67 -0.92 -12.52 4.72
N GLY A 68 -0.12 -13.22 3.92
CA GLY A 68 1.33 -13.32 3.98
C GLY A 68 2.06 -12.82 2.74
N ASN A 69 1.35 -12.32 1.72
CA ASN A 69 1.94 -11.79 0.48
C ASN A 69 1.23 -10.52 0.01
N TYR A 70 1.96 -9.63 -0.63
CA TYR A 70 1.40 -8.46 -1.28
C TYR A 70 2.04 -8.22 -2.64
N CYS A 71 1.30 -7.53 -3.49
CA CYS A 71 1.79 -6.93 -4.72
C CYS A 71 1.36 -5.47 -4.78
N LEU A 72 2.25 -4.61 -5.27
CA LEU A 72 2.02 -3.22 -5.59
C LEU A 72 2.31 -3.02 -7.07
N ALA A 73 1.38 -2.38 -7.78
CA ALA A 73 1.60 -1.87 -9.13
C ALA A 73 1.44 -0.36 -9.12
N VAL A 74 2.47 0.34 -9.60
CA VAL A 74 2.41 1.79 -9.84
C VAL A 74 2.38 2.01 -11.34
N VAL A 75 1.33 2.64 -11.83
CA VAL A 75 1.12 2.92 -13.25
C VAL A 75 1.37 4.40 -13.50
N ARG A 76 2.26 4.68 -14.45
CA ARG A 76 2.53 6.02 -14.98
C ARG A 76 2.78 5.90 -16.49
N ASP A 77 2.36 6.89 -17.26
CA ASP A 77 2.52 6.90 -18.72
C ASP A 77 2.08 5.58 -19.40
N ALA A 78 0.94 5.03 -18.93
CA ALA A 78 0.40 3.73 -19.35
C ALA A 78 1.35 2.52 -19.20
N ARG A 79 2.35 2.62 -18.31
CA ARG A 79 3.28 1.54 -17.97
C ARG A 79 3.22 1.24 -16.48
N ALA A 80 3.08 -0.04 -16.16
CA ALA A 80 3.14 -0.50 -14.79
C ALA A 80 4.56 -0.89 -14.39
N SER A 81 4.96 -0.51 -13.18
CA SER A 81 6.04 -1.15 -12.46
C SER A 81 5.43 -1.91 -11.29
N THR A 82 5.71 -3.22 -11.23
CA THR A 82 5.09 -4.12 -10.26
C THR A 82 6.14 -4.71 -9.34
N THR A 83 5.82 -4.75 -8.04
CA THR A 83 6.63 -5.38 -7.01
C THR A 83 5.75 -6.31 -6.18
N CYS A 84 6.13 -7.58 -6.07
CA CYS A 84 5.44 -8.58 -5.27
C CYS A 84 6.40 -9.21 -4.27
N ASN A 85 6.05 -9.20 -2.99
CA ASN A 85 6.91 -9.72 -1.93
C ASN A 85 6.10 -10.37 -0.80
N PRO A 86 6.74 -11.26 -0.01
CA PRO A 86 6.17 -11.71 1.25
C PRO A 86 5.93 -10.54 2.21
N LEU A 87 4.83 -10.59 2.94
CA LEU A 87 4.57 -9.69 4.05
C LEU A 87 5.31 -10.19 5.29
N PRO A 88 5.92 -9.29 6.08
CA PRO A 88 6.51 -9.65 7.36
C PRO A 88 5.53 -10.34 8.31
N LYS A 89 5.98 -11.45 8.91
CA LYS A 89 5.20 -12.20 9.91
C LYS A 89 5.01 -11.42 11.22
N SER A 90 6.00 -10.61 11.57
CA SER A 90 5.97 -9.71 12.72
C SER A 90 5.74 -8.27 12.27
N TRP A 91 5.21 -7.48 13.19
CA TRP A 91 5.14 -6.04 13.05
C TRP A 91 6.53 -5.40 13.03
N ALA A 92 6.76 -4.52 12.06
CA ALA A 92 7.92 -3.62 12.07
C ALA A 92 7.81 -2.59 13.22
N ARG A 93 6.58 -2.12 13.46
CA ARG A 93 6.15 -1.29 14.60
C ARG A 93 4.71 -1.63 14.92
N ILE A 94 4.22 -1.30 16.12
CA ILE A 94 2.83 -1.58 16.51
C ILE A 94 1.86 -1.11 15.42
N GLY A 95 1.04 -2.03 14.90
CA GLY A 95 0.09 -1.77 13.82
C GLY A 95 0.70 -1.73 12.41
N ILE A 96 2.01 -1.76 12.23
CA ILE A 96 2.68 -1.59 10.93
C ILE A 96 3.40 -2.86 10.53
N ARG A 97 2.97 -3.46 9.43
CA ARG A 97 3.57 -4.66 8.87
C ARG A 97 4.84 -4.34 8.08
N LEU A 98 4.80 -3.29 7.26
CA LEU A 98 5.85 -2.97 6.31
C LEU A 98 5.79 -1.48 5.96
N VAL A 99 6.95 -0.87 5.77
CA VAL A 99 7.12 0.34 4.95
C VAL A 99 8.28 0.06 4.01
N THR A 100 8.05 0.13 2.70
CA THR A 100 9.05 -0.17 1.67
C THR A 100 9.11 0.92 0.61
N GLU A 101 10.25 1.02 -0.05
CA GLU A 101 10.33 1.66 -1.35
C GLU A 101 9.56 0.80 -2.37
N GLY A 102 8.67 1.44 -3.13
CA GLY A 102 7.93 0.83 -4.21
C GLY A 102 8.67 1.03 -5.53
N VAL A 103 8.44 2.17 -6.18
CA VAL A 103 8.97 2.46 -7.51
C VAL A 103 9.62 3.85 -7.52
N THR A 104 10.82 3.93 -8.08
CA THR A 104 11.53 5.20 -8.32
C THR A 104 11.46 5.56 -9.79
N TYR A 105 10.88 6.72 -10.10
CA TYR A 105 10.81 7.25 -11.47
C TYR A 105 12.04 8.07 -11.82
N HIS A 106 12.51 7.98 -13.07
CA HIS A 106 13.61 8.81 -13.56
C HIS A 106 13.24 10.30 -13.46
N ALA A 107 14.01 11.05 -12.66
CA ALA A 107 13.76 12.47 -12.35
C ALA A 107 12.43 12.79 -11.62
N GLY A 108 11.71 11.77 -11.13
CA GLY A 108 10.45 11.91 -10.38
C GLY A 108 10.58 11.56 -8.89
N PRO A 109 9.49 11.72 -8.12
CA PRO A 109 9.45 11.23 -6.75
C PRO A 109 9.46 9.69 -6.70
N THR A 110 9.98 9.15 -5.60
CA THR A 110 9.85 7.73 -5.25
C THR A 110 8.50 7.50 -4.58
N VAL A 111 7.77 6.50 -5.05
CA VAL A 111 6.54 6.02 -4.40
C VAL A 111 6.92 5.02 -3.32
N TYR A 112 6.57 5.35 -2.07
CA TYR A 112 6.66 4.46 -0.92
C TYR A 112 5.35 3.72 -0.74
N PHE A 113 5.42 2.53 -0.15
CA PHE A 113 4.28 1.69 0.14
C PHE A 113 4.31 1.20 1.58
N ALA A 114 3.18 1.29 2.26
CA ALA A 114 3.03 0.77 3.61
C ALA A 114 1.81 -0.14 3.73
N VAL A 115 1.96 -1.19 4.55
CA VAL A 115 0.88 -2.08 4.94
C VAL A 115 0.67 -1.94 6.44
N VAL A 116 -0.51 -1.48 6.82
CA VAL A 116 -0.89 -1.20 8.20
C VAL A 116 -2.03 -2.14 8.59
N ASP A 117 -1.88 -2.80 9.73
CA ASP A 117 -2.95 -3.60 10.33
C ASP A 117 -4.06 -2.68 10.84
N GLY A 118 -5.30 -3.07 10.58
CA GLY A 118 -6.48 -2.26 10.90
C GLY A 118 -6.87 -1.32 9.77
N GLY A 119 -8.15 -0.97 9.70
CA GLY A 119 -8.71 -0.04 8.71
C GLY A 119 -8.80 1.37 9.26
N HIS A 120 -7.65 1.98 9.63
CA HIS A 120 -7.60 3.28 10.30
C HIS A 120 -7.52 4.48 9.34
N ALA A 121 -7.91 4.28 8.08
CA ALA A 121 -8.04 5.37 7.11
C ALA A 121 -8.99 6.48 7.63
N PRO A 122 -8.77 7.75 7.25
CA PRO A 122 -7.70 8.23 6.37
C PRO A 122 -6.38 8.50 7.10
N TYR A 123 -5.28 8.51 6.35
CA TYR A 123 -3.95 8.85 6.85
C TYR A 123 -3.45 10.18 6.31
N ALA A 124 -2.68 10.91 7.12
CA ALA A 124 -2.11 12.19 6.71
C ALA A 124 -0.72 12.43 7.33
N TYR A 125 0.06 13.28 6.68
CA TYR A 125 1.29 13.81 7.26
C TYR A 125 0.96 14.73 8.44
N VAL A 126 1.62 14.50 9.57
CA VAL A 126 1.61 15.37 10.74
C VAL A 126 3.02 15.84 11.07
N GLY A 127 3.12 17.05 11.65
CA GLY A 127 4.40 17.67 12.00
C GLY A 127 4.39 19.18 11.79
N ARG A 128 5.32 19.89 12.45
CA ARG A 128 5.36 21.37 12.48
C ARG A 128 6.17 22.02 11.35
N GLY A 129 7.00 21.27 10.62
CA GLY A 129 7.78 21.80 9.49
C GLY A 129 6.93 21.97 8.23
N PRO A 130 7.30 22.82 7.26
CA PRO A 130 6.64 22.90 5.94
C PRO A 130 6.80 21.59 5.17
N GLN A 131 5.83 21.26 4.29
CA GLN A 131 5.92 20.07 3.46
C GLN A 131 6.96 20.31 2.38
N SER A 132 7.90 19.38 2.21
CA SER A 132 8.92 19.52 1.16
C SER A 132 8.25 19.65 -0.21
N PRO A 133 8.69 20.60 -1.05
CA PRO A 133 8.21 20.71 -2.42
C PRO A 133 8.28 19.35 -3.13
N GLY A 134 7.18 18.94 -3.78
CA GLY A 134 7.10 17.65 -4.46
C GLY A 134 6.75 16.44 -3.57
N THR A 135 6.39 16.65 -2.30
CA THR A 135 5.76 15.58 -1.49
C THR A 135 4.27 15.58 -1.78
N GLY A 136 3.77 14.54 -2.44
CA GLY A 136 2.34 14.31 -2.65
C GLY A 136 1.61 14.00 -1.34
N PRO A 137 0.26 13.98 -1.33
CA PRO A 137 -0.50 13.55 -0.17
C PRO A 137 -0.29 12.05 0.12
N VAL A 138 -0.63 11.63 1.33
CA VAL A 138 -0.78 10.20 1.62
C VAL A 138 -2.06 9.72 0.93
N ARG A 139 -1.95 8.61 0.19
CA ARG A 139 -3.06 7.90 -0.41
C ARG A 139 -3.27 6.63 0.38
N ASP A 140 -4.53 6.27 0.59
CA ASP A 140 -4.86 5.09 1.35
C ASP A 140 -6.07 4.34 0.77
N ALA A 141 -6.06 3.03 0.97
CA ALA A 141 -7.16 2.15 0.67
C ALA A 141 -7.32 1.13 1.79
N THR A 142 -8.57 0.71 2.01
CA THR A 142 -8.88 -0.32 3.01
C THR A 142 -9.22 -1.62 2.31
N ALA A 143 -8.69 -2.72 2.84
CA ALA A 143 -8.98 -4.07 2.39
C ALA A 143 -9.30 -5.02 3.55
N VAL A 144 -10.08 -6.06 3.28
CA VAL A 144 -10.54 -7.03 4.28
C VAL A 144 -10.33 -8.46 3.80
N PHE A 145 -9.78 -9.31 4.66
CA PHE A 145 -9.71 -10.75 4.42
C PHE A 145 -11.01 -11.44 4.81
N ALA A 146 -11.24 -12.65 4.31
CA ALA A 146 -12.39 -13.47 4.69
C ALA A 146 -12.45 -13.76 6.20
N SER A 147 -11.31 -13.70 6.89
CA SER A 147 -11.23 -13.83 8.36
C SER A 147 -11.77 -12.62 9.13
N GLY A 148 -12.11 -11.52 8.44
CA GLY A 148 -12.50 -10.24 9.02
C GLY A 148 -11.31 -9.33 9.36
N ARG A 149 -10.06 -9.81 9.22
CA ARG A 149 -8.88 -8.97 9.39
C ARG A 149 -8.87 -7.85 8.35
N THR A 150 -8.76 -6.61 8.82
CA THR A 150 -8.73 -5.41 7.98
C THR A 150 -7.30 -4.89 7.88
N LEU A 151 -6.96 -4.29 6.74
CA LEU A 151 -5.70 -3.62 6.49
C LEU A 151 -5.94 -2.25 5.85
N SER A 152 -5.05 -1.30 6.12
CA SER A 152 -4.88 -0.09 5.34
C SER A 152 -3.60 -0.20 4.50
N LEU A 153 -3.74 0.00 3.20
CA LEU A 153 -2.64 0.05 2.23
C LEU A 153 -2.39 1.51 1.89
N LEU A 154 -1.16 1.97 2.08
CA LEU A 154 -0.79 3.38 1.90
C LEU A 154 0.22 3.53 0.77
N THR A 155 0.05 4.54 -0.08
CA THR A 155 1.11 5.02 -0.97
C THR A 155 1.36 6.51 -0.73
N TYR A 156 2.62 6.92 -0.85
CA TYR A 156 2.99 8.31 -0.74
C TYR A 156 4.30 8.60 -1.47
N GLU A 157 4.38 9.79 -2.05
CA GLU A 157 5.51 10.21 -2.88
C GLU A 157 6.53 11.01 -2.08
N ARG A 158 7.82 10.78 -2.34
CA ARG A 158 8.92 11.57 -1.77
C ARG A 158 9.92 12.01 -2.83
N PRO A 159 10.42 13.25 -2.79
CA PRO A 159 11.51 13.67 -3.65
C PRO A 159 12.81 12.91 -3.30
N THR A 160 13.41 12.30 -4.33
CA THR A 160 14.70 11.63 -4.26
C THR A 160 15.81 12.67 -4.06
N ARG A 161 16.21 12.99 -2.80
CA ARG A 161 17.60 13.40 -2.46
C ARG A 161 17.90 13.83 -1.03
N GLN A 162 16.94 14.07 -0.13
CA GLN A 162 17.28 14.46 1.25
C GLN A 162 16.44 13.71 2.29
N LEU A 163 17.06 12.69 2.86
CA LEU A 163 16.66 12.05 4.11
C LEU A 163 17.10 12.98 5.25
N SER A 164 16.29 13.98 5.60
CA SER A 164 16.39 14.58 6.93
C SER A 164 15.46 13.77 7.82
N PRO A 165 15.98 12.87 8.69
CA PRO A 165 15.13 12.04 9.55
C PRO A 165 14.31 12.90 10.52
N GLY A 166 13.06 12.52 10.79
CA GLY A 166 12.40 12.86 12.06
C GLY A 166 11.33 13.95 12.09
N ASP A 167 11.12 14.74 11.02
CA ASP A 167 10.22 15.91 11.16
C ASP A 167 8.77 15.70 10.73
N ARG A 168 8.45 14.53 10.15
CA ARG A 168 7.10 14.20 9.66
C ARG A 168 6.75 12.75 9.98
N GLU A 169 5.62 12.59 10.64
CA GLU A 169 4.96 11.29 10.84
C GLU A 169 3.77 11.18 9.89
N ILE A 170 3.40 9.96 9.54
CA ILE A 170 2.10 9.64 8.95
C ILE A 170 1.25 9.06 10.07
N CYS A 171 0.10 9.67 10.33
CA CYS A 171 -0.83 9.23 11.35
C CYS A 171 -2.21 8.96 10.77
N SER A 172 -2.89 7.97 11.33
CA SER A 172 -4.32 7.77 11.12
C SER A 172 -5.14 8.90 11.77
N ALA A 173 -6.32 9.18 11.24
CA ALA A 173 -7.20 10.23 11.77
C ALA A 173 -7.63 10.00 13.24
N ASP A 174 -7.72 8.74 13.66
CA ASP A 174 -8.01 8.35 15.05
C ASP A 174 -6.77 8.33 15.95
N ASN A 175 -5.58 8.62 15.40
CA ASN A 175 -4.27 8.53 16.06
C ASN A 175 -3.94 7.15 16.64
N ALA A 176 -4.61 6.08 16.19
CA ALA A 176 -4.31 4.71 16.61
C ALA A 176 -2.94 4.24 16.08
N VAL A 177 -2.52 4.71 14.89
CA VAL A 177 -1.24 4.38 14.28
C VAL A 177 -0.55 5.64 13.81
N CYS A 178 0.71 5.80 14.21
CA CYS A 178 1.61 6.84 13.74
C CYS A 178 2.98 6.24 13.44
N PHE A 179 3.63 6.69 12.36
CA PHE A 179 4.99 6.29 12.07
C PHE A 179 5.80 7.36 11.35
N PRO A 180 7.13 7.37 11.55
CA PRO A 180 8.02 8.21 10.75
C PRO A 180 7.85 7.90 9.27
N ALA A 181 7.48 8.90 8.48
CA ALA A 181 7.26 8.74 7.04
C ALA A 181 8.54 8.35 6.28
N LEU A 182 9.69 8.59 6.90
CA LEU A 182 11.00 8.58 6.25
C LEU A 182 11.83 7.33 6.53
N ASP A 183 11.32 6.43 7.36
CA ASP A 183 12.00 5.22 7.75
C ASP A 183 11.44 4.05 6.93
N VAL A 184 12.33 3.31 6.25
CA VAL A 184 12.00 2.04 5.59
C VAL A 184 12.12 0.94 6.63
N TYR A 185 11.07 0.12 6.76
CA TYR A 185 11.06 -1.03 7.66
C TYR A 185 10.77 -2.30 6.89
N VAL A 186 11.82 -2.89 6.31
CA VAL A 186 11.75 -4.24 5.74
C VAL A 186 12.46 -5.17 6.72
N PRO A 187 11.75 -5.91 7.58
CA PRO A 187 12.42 -6.88 8.45
C PRO A 187 13.03 -8.00 7.59
N GLY A 188 14.36 -8.07 7.59
CA GLY A 188 15.13 -9.10 6.88
C GLY A 188 16.01 -8.62 5.72
N SER A 189 16.15 -7.32 5.46
CA SER A 189 17.28 -6.83 4.67
C SER A 189 18.57 -6.97 5.50
N PRO A 190 19.65 -7.58 4.97
CA PRO A 190 20.93 -7.70 5.66
C PRO A 190 21.56 -6.33 5.96
#